data_AF-A0A291RS22-F1
#
_entry.id   AF-A0A291RS22-F1
#
_cell.length_a   1.000
_cell.length_b   1.000
_cell.length_c   1.000
_cell.angle_alpha   90.00
_cell.angle_beta   90.00
_cell.angle_gamma   90.00
#
_symmetry.space_group_name_H-M   'P 1'
#
loop_
_entity.id
_entity.type
_entity.pdbx_description
1 polymer ?
#
loop_
_entity_poly.entity_id
_entity_poly.type
_entity_poly.pdbx_seq_one_letter_code
_entity_poly.pdbx_strand_id
1 'polypeptide(L)'
;MKTRTVWDFTADEFAWVWGETGLAGEYPYPISIIETPAPPEEYAHRRAEISARYPHRGDPDLTWPLRALAKPDLRLTCTGKFHDSPRRVRALAAAHTDLGVVLFQKSGPTPDFGGDIKLVVTQRQHLGRHLAATMPPARPGAAGQMIGYTPRVRGQQPPASWRAGNDGRQPVEERIRMLLRAPRAAEGHLCIERYLHDRNPAPPVYLNWIDIRDGHPAVGRYLIAVDDNDTVVTPVTEDTIAWGLHRRAELDRL
;
A
#
# COMPACT_ATOMS: atom_id res chain seq x y z
N MET A 1 -3.20 -32.56 -7.02
CA MET A 1 -3.96 -31.29 -7.18
C MET A 1 -2.96 -30.17 -7.36
N LYS A 2 -3.21 -29.21 -8.26
CA LYS A 2 -2.39 -28.00 -8.35
C LYS A 2 -2.80 -27.08 -7.21
N THR A 3 -1.84 -26.69 -6.37
CA THR A 3 -2.05 -25.69 -5.32
C THR A 3 -2.56 -24.41 -5.96
N ARG A 4 -3.73 -23.94 -5.51
CA ARG A 4 -4.25 -22.65 -5.98
C ARG A 4 -3.52 -21.56 -5.23
N THR A 5 -3.09 -20.52 -5.92
CA THR A 5 -2.34 -19.40 -5.31
C THR A 5 -2.95 -18.04 -5.64
N VAL A 6 -4.02 -18.01 -6.44
CA VAL A 6 -4.70 -16.77 -6.83
C VAL A 6 -6.21 -16.96 -6.76
N TRP A 7 -6.87 -15.99 -6.14
CA TRP A 7 -8.32 -15.88 -6.08
C TRP A 7 -8.74 -14.47 -6.47
N ASP A 8 -9.83 -14.39 -7.21
CA ASP A 8 -10.55 -13.16 -7.51
C ASP A 8 -11.92 -13.29 -6.83
N PHE A 9 -12.25 -12.31 -6.01
CA PHE A 9 -13.48 -12.25 -5.24
C PHE A 9 -14.25 -10.98 -5.59
N THR A 10 -15.56 -11.10 -5.69
CA THR A 10 -16.45 -9.96 -5.49
C THR A 10 -16.42 -9.49 -4.02
N ALA A 11 -17.01 -8.32 -3.74
CA ALA A 11 -17.19 -7.82 -2.38
C ALA A 11 -17.89 -8.83 -1.46
N ASP A 12 -19.03 -9.38 -1.92
CA ASP A 12 -19.84 -10.35 -1.17
C ASP A 12 -19.09 -11.67 -0.93
N GLU A 13 -18.32 -12.15 -1.93
CA GLU A 13 -17.53 -13.37 -1.79
C GLU A 13 -16.36 -13.19 -0.81
N PHE A 14 -15.67 -12.05 -0.84
CA PHE A 14 -14.62 -11.79 0.14
C PHE A 14 -15.21 -11.65 1.55
N ALA A 15 -16.32 -10.94 1.69
CA ALA A 15 -17.04 -10.82 2.97
C ALA A 15 -17.45 -12.19 3.53
N TRP A 16 -17.91 -13.10 2.66
CA TRP A 16 -18.15 -14.49 3.04
C TRP A 16 -16.88 -15.15 3.55
N VAL A 17 -15.84 -15.31 2.73
CA VAL A 17 -14.65 -16.11 3.13
C VAL A 17 -13.91 -15.49 4.31
N TRP A 18 -13.87 -14.17 4.41
CA TRP A 18 -13.27 -13.45 5.55
C TRP A 18 -13.94 -13.80 6.88
N GLY A 19 -15.24 -14.11 6.87
CA GLY A 19 -15.97 -14.54 8.07
C GLY A 19 -15.36 -15.76 8.76
N GLU A 20 -14.60 -16.60 8.05
CA GLU A 20 -13.89 -17.75 8.63
C GLU A 20 -12.86 -17.34 9.69
N THR A 21 -12.31 -16.13 9.57
CA THR A 21 -11.30 -15.58 10.48
C THR A 21 -11.89 -15.16 11.83
N GLY A 22 -13.23 -15.04 11.93
CA GLY A 22 -13.92 -14.48 13.09
C GLY A 22 -14.00 -12.95 13.11
N LEU A 23 -13.45 -12.27 12.09
CA LEU A 23 -13.41 -10.80 11.99
C LEU A 23 -14.43 -10.28 10.95
N ALA A 24 -15.61 -10.92 10.87
CA ALA A 24 -16.64 -10.51 9.92
C ALA A 24 -17.06 -9.04 10.15
N GLY A 25 -17.10 -8.25 9.08
CA GLY A 25 -17.35 -6.79 9.13
C GLY A 25 -16.13 -5.95 9.51
N GLU A 26 -15.06 -6.56 10.03
CA GLU A 26 -13.78 -5.91 10.33
C GLU A 26 -12.74 -6.30 9.27
N TYR A 27 -12.78 -5.61 8.13
CA TYR A 27 -11.89 -5.89 7.01
C TYR A 27 -10.47 -5.34 7.25
N PRO A 28 -9.44 -6.03 6.75
CA PRO A 28 -8.08 -5.61 7.01
C PRO A 28 -7.78 -4.32 6.22
N TYR A 29 -7.31 -3.29 6.92
CA TYR A 29 -6.92 -2.03 6.28
C TYR A 29 -5.89 -2.29 5.17
N PRO A 30 -6.04 -1.70 3.96
CA PRO A 30 -6.94 -0.63 3.57
C PRO A 30 -8.19 -1.08 2.78
N ILE A 31 -8.54 -2.36 2.87
CA ILE A 31 -9.66 -2.94 2.13
C ILE A 31 -10.96 -2.41 2.68
N SER A 32 -11.81 -1.91 1.79
CA SER A 32 -13.10 -1.30 2.15
C SER A 32 -14.21 -1.93 1.32
N ILE A 33 -15.07 -2.69 1.99
CA ILE A 33 -16.11 -3.50 1.36
C ILE A 33 -17.47 -2.93 1.76
N ILE A 34 -18.34 -2.83 0.76
CA ILE A 34 -19.77 -2.73 0.94
C ILE A 34 -20.39 -3.99 0.34
N GLU A 35 -21.08 -4.76 1.17
CA GLU A 35 -21.88 -5.89 0.67
C GLU A 35 -23.03 -5.34 -0.17
N THR A 36 -23.35 -6.05 -1.25
CA THR A 36 -24.36 -5.62 -2.21
C THR A 36 -25.74 -5.64 -1.53
N PRO A 37 -26.42 -4.48 -1.41
CA PRO A 37 -27.74 -4.42 -0.79
C PRO A 37 -28.74 -5.29 -1.56
N ALA A 38 -29.50 -6.13 -0.86
CA ALA A 38 -30.51 -7.00 -1.45
C ALA A 38 -31.66 -7.25 -0.46
N PRO A 39 -32.88 -7.52 -0.94
CA PRO A 39 -33.96 -8.06 -0.11
C PRO A 39 -33.52 -9.35 0.62
N PRO A 40 -34.11 -9.68 1.78
CA PRO A 40 -33.68 -10.83 2.59
C PRO A 40 -33.60 -12.16 1.83
N GLU A 41 -34.56 -12.44 0.95
CA GLU A 41 -34.60 -13.67 0.16
C GLU A 41 -33.46 -13.75 -0.88
N GLU A 42 -33.23 -12.66 -1.62
CA GLU A 42 -32.13 -12.58 -2.59
C GLU A 42 -30.77 -12.63 -1.90
N TYR A 43 -30.65 -11.97 -0.75
CA TYR A 43 -29.45 -12.04 0.09
C TYR A 43 -29.18 -13.48 0.54
N ALA A 44 -30.20 -14.20 1.03
CA ALA A 44 -30.09 -15.59 1.44
C ALA A 44 -29.70 -16.52 0.27
N HIS A 45 -30.32 -16.34 -0.89
CA HIS A 45 -29.99 -17.09 -2.10
C HIS A 45 -28.53 -16.88 -2.52
N ARG A 46 -28.08 -15.61 -2.59
CA ARG A 46 -26.69 -15.29 -2.93
C ARG A 46 -25.71 -15.87 -1.92
N ARG A 47 -26.02 -15.78 -0.61
CA ARG A 47 -25.21 -16.36 0.45
C ARG A 47 -25.10 -17.88 0.30
N ALA A 48 -26.20 -18.55 -0.04
CA ALA A 48 -26.21 -19.99 -0.31
C ALA A 48 -25.28 -20.35 -1.50
N GLU A 49 -25.39 -19.64 -2.63
CA GLU A 49 -24.52 -19.84 -3.79
C GLU A 49 -23.03 -19.65 -3.45
N ILE A 50 -22.71 -18.56 -2.74
CA ILE A 50 -21.33 -18.27 -2.32
C ILE A 50 -20.83 -19.35 -1.37
N SER A 51 -21.63 -19.76 -0.39
CA SER A 51 -21.25 -20.80 0.57
C SER A 51 -21.02 -22.17 -0.06
N ALA A 52 -21.78 -22.50 -1.11
CA ALA A 52 -21.59 -23.73 -1.87
C ALA A 52 -20.29 -23.70 -2.68
N ARG A 53 -19.91 -22.53 -3.21
CA ARG A 53 -18.66 -22.31 -3.96
C ARG A 53 -17.43 -22.25 -3.04
N TYR A 54 -17.57 -21.59 -1.90
CA TYR A 54 -16.50 -21.35 -0.93
C TYR A 54 -16.92 -21.82 0.47
N PRO A 55 -17.08 -23.14 0.69
CA PRO A 55 -17.38 -23.64 2.03
C PRO A 55 -16.26 -23.25 2.99
N HIS A 56 -16.63 -22.70 4.15
CA HIS A 56 -15.67 -22.35 5.18
C HIS A 56 -14.81 -23.54 5.56
N ARG A 57 -13.50 -23.33 5.64
CA ARG A 57 -12.48 -24.35 5.93
C ARG A 57 -12.45 -25.51 4.92
N GLY A 58 -13.15 -25.37 3.79
CA GLY A 58 -13.21 -26.39 2.74
C GLY A 58 -12.04 -26.35 1.77
N ASP A 59 -11.31 -25.22 1.71
CA ASP A 59 -10.10 -25.05 0.91
C ASP A 59 -8.92 -24.65 1.81
N PRO A 60 -8.06 -25.60 2.22
CA PRO A 60 -6.87 -25.31 3.02
C PRO A 60 -5.92 -24.30 2.36
N ASP A 61 -5.85 -24.28 1.02
CA ASP A 61 -5.00 -23.33 0.28
C ASP A 61 -5.52 -21.90 0.42
N LEU A 62 -6.81 -21.70 0.76
CA LEU A 62 -7.41 -20.38 1.04
C LEU A 62 -7.48 -20.07 2.55
N THR A 63 -7.78 -21.06 3.40
CA THR A 63 -7.88 -20.88 4.85
C THR A 63 -6.59 -20.32 5.46
N TRP A 64 -5.43 -20.85 5.08
CA TRP A 64 -4.15 -20.40 5.63
C TRP A 64 -3.82 -18.93 5.28
N PRO A 65 -3.95 -18.49 4.01
CA PRO A 65 -3.81 -17.09 3.66
C PRO A 65 -4.74 -16.14 4.39
N LEU A 66 -6.01 -16.52 4.59
CA LEU A 66 -6.97 -15.71 5.33
C LEU A 66 -6.56 -15.53 6.80
N ARG A 67 -6.05 -16.60 7.43
CA ARG A 67 -5.51 -16.52 8.80
C ARG A 67 -4.27 -15.63 8.87
N ALA A 68 -3.37 -15.74 7.89
CA ALA A 68 -2.17 -14.89 7.82
C ALA A 68 -2.53 -13.41 7.66
N LEU A 69 -3.58 -13.09 6.89
CA LEU A 69 -4.10 -11.72 6.77
C LEU A 69 -4.76 -11.22 8.07
N ALA A 70 -5.48 -12.08 8.79
CA ALA A 70 -6.17 -11.73 10.03
C ALA A 70 -5.21 -11.51 11.21
N LYS A 71 -4.13 -12.30 11.27
CA LYS A 71 -3.14 -12.23 12.35
C LYS A 71 -1.71 -12.29 11.80
N PRO A 72 -1.26 -11.25 11.08
CA PRO A 72 0.06 -11.22 10.47
C PRO A 72 1.17 -10.97 11.50
N ASP A 73 2.37 -11.48 11.22
CA ASP A 73 3.60 -11.13 11.95
C ASP A 73 4.21 -9.83 11.38
N LEU A 74 3.99 -9.62 10.08
CA LEU A 74 4.41 -8.48 9.28
C LEU A 74 3.25 -7.99 8.42
N ARG A 75 3.03 -6.68 8.39
CA ARG A 75 2.04 -6.03 7.54
C ARG A 75 2.66 -4.89 6.74
N LEU A 76 2.44 -4.90 5.43
CA LEU A 76 2.77 -3.81 4.52
C LEU A 76 1.47 -3.28 3.93
N THR A 77 1.23 -1.99 4.03
CA THR A 77 0.03 -1.37 3.45
C THR A 77 0.43 -0.35 2.41
N CYS A 78 -0.26 -0.34 1.27
CA CYS A 78 -0.17 0.71 0.26
C CYS A 78 -1.54 1.32 0.05
N THR A 79 -1.65 2.63 0.25
CA THR A 79 -2.85 3.37 -0.14
C THR A 79 -2.50 4.56 -1.02
N GLY A 80 -3.49 5.08 -1.71
CA GLY A 80 -3.36 6.33 -2.43
C GLY A 80 -4.61 6.73 -3.17
N LYS A 81 -4.55 7.92 -3.77
CA LYS A 81 -5.63 8.53 -4.53
C LYS A 81 -5.07 9.19 -5.78
N PHE A 82 -5.94 9.33 -6.77
CA PHE A 82 -5.70 10.11 -7.97
C PHE A 82 -6.41 11.46 -7.82
N HIS A 83 -5.78 12.54 -8.26
CA HIS A 83 -6.36 13.90 -8.07
C HIS A 83 -7.54 14.16 -8.99
N ASP A 84 -7.51 13.62 -10.21
CA ASP A 84 -8.53 13.86 -11.24
C ASP A 84 -9.50 12.66 -11.39
N SER A 85 -9.59 11.79 -10.37
CA SER A 85 -10.40 10.56 -10.43
C SER A 85 -10.83 10.05 -9.05
N PRO A 86 -12.01 9.42 -8.90
CA PRO A 86 -12.42 8.77 -7.66
C PRO A 86 -11.61 7.52 -7.32
N ARG A 87 -10.76 7.05 -8.25
CA ARG A 87 -9.93 5.85 -8.07
C ARG A 87 -9.05 5.94 -6.82
N ARG A 88 -8.81 4.79 -6.22
CA ARG A 88 -7.97 4.60 -5.03
C ARG A 88 -7.04 3.42 -5.23
N VAL A 89 -5.86 3.51 -4.64
CA VAL A 89 -4.94 2.40 -4.45
C VAL A 89 -5.24 1.83 -3.07
N ARG A 90 -5.50 0.52 -3.02
CA ARG A 90 -5.78 -0.23 -1.78
C ARG A 90 -5.11 -1.58 -1.88
N ALA A 91 -3.95 -1.70 -1.27
CA ALA A 91 -3.25 -2.96 -1.23
C ALA A 91 -2.69 -3.22 0.17
N LEU A 92 -2.69 -4.50 0.51
CA LEU A 92 -2.20 -5.05 1.76
C LEU A 92 -1.32 -6.23 1.39
N ALA A 93 -0.13 -6.30 1.96
CA ALA A 93 0.68 -7.50 1.96
C ALA A 93 0.91 -7.92 3.42
N ALA A 94 0.76 -9.20 3.69
CA ALA A 94 0.89 -9.77 5.02
C ALA A 94 1.84 -10.97 4.95
N ALA A 95 2.61 -11.18 6.01
CA ALA A 95 3.34 -12.42 6.20
C ALA A 95 3.01 -13.03 7.55
N HIS A 96 2.94 -14.36 7.55
CA HIS A 96 3.02 -15.16 8.76
C HIS A 96 4.06 -16.24 8.53
N THR A 97 5.18 -16.21 9.25
CA THR A 97 6.39 -17.00 8.91
C THR A 97 6.80 -16.77 7.43
N ASP A 98 7.02 -17.83 6.65
CA ASP A 98 7.38 -17.77 5.23
C ASP A 98 6.19 -17.52 4.29
N LEU A 99 4.95 -17.73 4.78
CA LEU A 99 3.75 -17.52 3.98
C LEU A 99 3.54 -16.03 3.74
N GLY A 100 3.59 -15.63 2.48
CA GLY A 100 3.25 -14.29 2.02
C GLY A 100 1.87 -14.25 1.37
N VAL A 101 1.09 -13.23 1.68
CA VAL A 101 -0.23 -13.00 1.07
C VAL A 101 -0.33 -11.54 0.65
N VAL A 102 -0.81 -11.30 -0.57
CA VAL A 102 -1.12 -9.95 -1.06
C VAL A 102 -2.60 -9.86 -1.40
N LEU A 103 -3.22 -8.82 -0.89
CA LEU A 103 -4.60 -8.45 -1.14
C LEU A 103 -4.62 -7.11 -1.86
N PHE A 104 -5.18 -7.10 -3.06
CA PHE A 104 -5.34 -5.89 -3.85
C PHE A 104 -6.82 -5.68 -4.14
N GLN A 105 -7.32 -4.49 -3.84
CA GLN A 105 -8.69 -4.11 -4.17
C GLN A 105 -8.69 -3.18 -5.38
N LYS A 106 -9.41 -3.58 -6.44
CA LYS A 106 -9.64 -2.71 -7.59
C LYS A 106 -10.38 -1.45 -7.15
N SER A 107 -10.19 -0.35 -7.86
CA SER A 107 -11.02 0.85 -7.62
C SER A 107 -12.49 0.54 -7.89
N GLY A 108 -13.37 0.94 -6.97
CA GLY A 108 -14.81 0.84 -7.12
C GLY A 108 -15.41 2.08 -7.80
N PRO A 109 -16.76 2.14 -7.91
CA PRO A 109 -17.45 3.29 -8.48
C PRO A 109 -17.36 4.54 -7.61
N THR A 110 -17.15 4.38 -6.30
CA THR A 110 -17.01 5.50 -5.36
C THR A 110 -15.62 5.51 -4.72
N PRO A 111 -15.18 6.66 -4.18
CA PRO A 111 -13.96 6.75 -3.41
C PRO A 111 -13.95 5.91 -2.13
N ASP A 112 -15.10 5.64 -1.53
CA ASP A 112 -15.19 5.08 -0.17
C ASP A 112 -15.08 3.55 -0.16
N PHE A 113 -15.55 2.90 -1.22
CA PHE A 113 -15.57 1.45 -1.36
C PHE A 113 -14.82 1.02 -2.62
N GLY A 114 -14.06 -0.07 -2.54
CA GLY A 114 -13.40 -0.63 -3.72
C GLY A 114 -14.30 -1.61 -4.48
N GLY A 115 -13.79 -2.10 -5.61
CA GLY A 115 -14.40 -3.18 -6.40
C GLY A 115 -13.86 -4.55 -5.99
N ASP A 116 -13.73 -5.44 -6.97
CA ASP A 116 -13.22 -6.80 -6.77
C ASP A 116 -11.88 -6.83 -6.03
N ILE A 117 -11.70 -7.92 -5.30
CA ILE A 117 -10.53 -8.19 -4.47
C ILE A 117 -9.76 -9.35 -5.06
N LYS A 118 -8.47 -9.14 -5.31
CA LYS A 118 -7.54 -10.18 -5.71
C LYS A 118 -6.68 -10.58 -4.53
N LEU A 119 -6.68 -11.86 -4.19
CA LEU A 119 -5.78 -12.47 -3.23
C LEU A 119 -4.71 -13.27 -3.98
N VAL A 120 -3.45 -13.04 -3.64
CA VAL A 120 -2.29 -13.75 -4.19
C VAL A 120 -1.48 -14.32 -3.05
N VAL A 121 -1.24 -15.63 -3.10
CA VAL A 121 -0.32 -16.34 -2.20
C VAL A 121 1.05 -16.37 -2.84
N THR A 122 2.05 -16.03 -2.03
CA THR A 122 3.45 -15.93 -2.43
C THR A 122 4.34 -16.25 -1.23
N GLN A 123 5.64 -16.00 -1.35
CA GLN A 123 6.60 -16.12 -0.26
C GLN A 123 6.86 -14.74 0.36
N ARG A 124 7.20 -14.72 1.65
CA ARG A 124 7.55 -13.50 2.40
C ARG A 124 8.52 -12.60 1.63
N GLN A 125 9.60 -13.16 1.06
CA GLN A 125 10.61 -12.38 0.32
C GLN A 125 10.06 -11.64 -0.91
N HIS A 126 8.94 -12.09 -1.49
CA HIS A 126 8.36 -11.51 -2.70
C HIS A 126 7.30 -10.42 -2.40
N LEU A 127 6.94 -10.19 -1.14
CA LEU A 127 5.87 -9.25 -0.79
C LEU A 127 6.15 -7.82 -1.25
N GLY A 128 7.40 -7.35 -1.14
CA GLY A 128 7.78 -6.02 -1.61
C GLY A 128 7.53 -5.83 -3.11
N ARG A 129 7.86 -6.84 -3.93
CA ARG A 129 7.63 -6.84 -5.37
C ARG A 129 6.14 -6.84 -5.70
N HIS A 130 5.37 -7.75 -5.10
CA HIS A 130 3.94 -7.83 -5.37
C HIS A 130 3.19 -6.57 -4.93
N LEU A 131 3.56 -5.97 -3.79
CA LEU A 131 2.94 -4.72 -3.33
C LEU A 131 3.30 -3.55 -4.26
N ALA A 132 4.56 -3.42 -4.67
CA ALA A 132 4.98 -2.38 -5.62
C ALA A 132 4.22 -2.46 -6.95
N ALA A 133 3.99 -3.68 -7.46
CA ALA A 133 3.22 -3.93 -8.68
C ALA A 133 1.73 -3.55 -8.58
N THR A 134 1.19 -3.33 -7.37
CA THR A 134 -0.18 -2.81 -7.20
C THR A 134 -0.27 -1.29 -7.34
N MET A 135 0.87 -0.60 -7.31
CA MET A 135 0.92 0.85 -7.46
C MET A 135 0.64 1.25 -8.92
N PRO A 136 0.17 2.48 -9.17
CA PRO A 136 -0.02 2.96 -10.53
C PRO A 136 1.32 2.93 -11.31
N PRO A 137 1.32 2.67 -12.62
CA PRO A 137 2.55 2.77 -13.40
C PRO A 137 3.03 4.22 -13.43
N ALA A 138 4.31 4.44 -13.15
CA ALA A 138 4.94 5.76 -13.22
C ALA A 138 6.43 5.64 -13.52
N ARG A 139 6.96 6.59 -14.29
CA ARG A 139 8.42 6.76 -14.46
C ARG A 139 9.04 7.37 -13.21
N PRO A 140 10.34 7.13 -12.93
CA PRO A 140 11.03 7.83 -11.86
C PRO A 140 11.04 9.34 -12.08
N GLY A 141 11.00 10.09 -10.98
CA GLY A 141 11.03 11.54 -10.96
C GLY A 141 12.27 12.18 -11.60
N ALA A 142 12.09 13.31 -12.28
CA ALA A 142 13.17 14.03 -12.97
C ALA A 142 14.03 14.97 -12.10
N ALA A 143 13.63 15.30 -10.86
CA ALA A 143 14.28 16.32 -10.03
C ALA A 143 15.56 15.86 -9.29
N GLY A 144 15.94 14.58 -9.47
CA GLY A 144 17.04 13.95 -8.73
C GLY A 144 16.72 13.70 -7.25
N GLN A 145 17.64 13.02 -6.56
CA GLN A 145 17.52 12.79 -5.12
C GLN A 145 17.81 14.08 -4.33
N MET A 146 17.06 14.30 -3.27
CA MET A 146 17.23 15.44 -2.36
C MET A 146 17.14 14.97 -0.90
N ILE A 147 18.03 15.50 -0.06
CA ILE A 147 18.05 15.25 1.39
C ILE A 147 18.10 16.62 2.06
N GLY A 148 17.12 16.91 2.92
CA GLY A 148 17.05 18.19 3.61
C GLY A 148 16.57 18.05 5.04
N TYR A 149 17.15 18.85 5.93
CA TYR A 149 16.81 18.86 7.35
C TYR A 149 15.32 19.21 7.56
N THR A 150 14.58 18.28 8.15
CA THR A 150 13.12 18.25 8.27
C THR A 150 12.55 19.50 8.93
N PRO A 151 13.09 20.02 10.06
CA PRO A 151 12.59 21.28 10.62
C PRO A 151 12.67 22.47 9.65
N ARG A 152 13.71 22.53 8.80
CA ARG A 152 13.76 23.52 7.72
C ARG A 152 12.73 23.19 6.66
N VAL A 153 12.70 21.98 6.10
CA VAL A 153 11.70 21.59 5.08
C VAL A 153 10.26 21.90 5.50
N ARG A 154 9.92 21.71 6.79
CA ARG A 154 8.60 22.02 7.36
C ARG A 154 8.34 23.51 7.61
N GLY A 155 9.34 24.37 7.46
CA GLY A 155 9.26 25.81 7.74
C GLY A 155 9.30 26.14 9.24
N GLN A 156 9.69 25.19 10.09
CA GLN A 156 9.82 25.38 11.54
C GLN A 156 11.14 26.09 11.90
N GLN A 157 12.11 26.07 10.99
CA GLN A 157 13.37 26.80 11.09
C GLN A 157 13.67 27.55 9.78
N PRO A 158 14.41 28.66 9.84
CA PRO A 158 14.81 29.39 8.65
C PRO A 158 15.67 28.52 7.72
N PRO A 159 15.62 28.77 6.40
CA PRO A 159 16.47 28.06 5.44
C PRO A 159 17.95 28.26 5.78
N ALA A 160 18.78 27.32 5.35
CA ALA A 160 20.23 27.37 5.54
C ALA A 160 20.86 28.58 4.83
N SER A 161 20.21 29.08 3.77
CA SER A 161 20.58 30.30 3.07
C SER A 161 19.33 30.98 2.48
N TRP A 162 19.33 32.30 2.44
CA TRP A 162 18.31 33.08 1.73
C TRP A 162 18.72 33.42 0.28
N ARG A 163 19.94 33.04 -0.11
CA ARG A 163 20.49 33.25 -1.46
C ARG A 163 20.60 31.89 -2.17
N ALA A 164 20.41 31.93 -3.49
CA ALA A 164 20.76 30.81 -4.34
C ALA A 164 22.26 30.47 -4.20
N GLY A 165 22.58 29.19 -4.32
CA GLY A 165 23.96 28.72 -4.33
C GLY A 165 24.73 29.21 -5.56
N ASN A 166 26.03 28.95 -5.59
CA ASN A 166 26.89 29.31 -6.73
C ASN A 166 26.46 28.61 -8.04
N ASP A 167 25.71 27.51 -7.95
CA ASP A 167 25.11 26.79 -9.07
C ASP A 167 23.75 27.37 -9.51
N GLY A 168 23.34 28.51 -8.94
CA GLY A 168 22.05 29.17 -9.18
C GLY A 168 20.85 28.44 -8.58
N ARG A 169 21.06 27.33 -7.84
CA ARG A 169 19.96 26.56 -7.26
C ARG A 169 19.52 27.14 -5.92
N GLN A 170 18.23 27.04 -5.66
CA GLN A 170 17.68 27.29 -4.33
C GLN A 170 18.21 26.26 -3.32
N PRO A 171 18.25 26.60 -2.02
CA PRO A 171 18.54 25.66 -0.95
C PRO A 171 17.69 24.38 -1.07
N VAL A 172 18.23 23.25 -0.61
CA VAL A 172 17.59 21.94 -0.80
C VAL A 172 16.20 21.87 -0.15
N GLU A 173 16.00 22.51 1.00
CA GLU A 173 14.71 22.62 1.66
C GLU A 173 13.67 23.37 0.83
N GLU A 174 14.07 24.44 0.13
CA GLU A 174 13.17 25.17 -0.78
C GLU A 174 12.83 24.31 -2.00
N ARG A 175 13.82 23.63 -2.57
CA ARG A 175 13.60 22.71 -3.70
C ARG A 175 12.66 21.56 -3.33
N ILE A 176 12.82 20.98 -2.14
CA ILE A 176 11.90 19.97 -1.61
C ILE A 176 10.50 20.57 -1.45
N ARG A 177 10.36 21.74 -0.82
CA ARG A 177 9.03 22.39 -0.66
C ARG A 177 8.37 22.69 -2.01
N MET A 178 9.14 23.16 -3.00
CA MET A 178 8.64 23.40 -4.36
C MET A 178 8.14 22.09 -5.00
N LEU A 179 8.92 21.00 -4.90
CA LEU A 179 8.50 19.69 -5.40
C LEU A 179 7.24 19.19 -4.70
N LEU A 180 7.17 19.31 -3.38
CA LEU A 180 5.99 18.92 -2.61
C LEU A 180 4.77 19.79 -2.94
N ARG A 181 4.91 20.99 -3.52
CA ARG A 181 3.78 21.81 -3.97
C ARG A 181 3.45 21.61 -5.45
N ALA A 182 4.26 20.86 -6.19
CA ALA A 182 4.06 20.66 -7.62
C ALA A 182 2.73 19.92 -7.89
N PRO A 183 2.07 20.18 -9.04
CA PRO A 183 0.83 19.50 -9.41
C PRO A 183 0.99 17.98 -9.45
N ARG A 184 0.12 17.26 -8.74
CA ARG A 184 0.17 15.81 -8.59
C ARG A 184 -0.86 15.14 -9.51
N ALA A 185 -0.50 14.00 -10.08
CA ALA A 185 -1.43 13.08 -10.73
C ALA A 185 -2.02 12.10 -9.70
N ALA A 186 -1.17 11.59 -8.81
CA ALA A 186 -1.54 10.70 -7.72
C ALA A 186 -0.62 10.88 -6.52
N GLU A 187 -1.08 10.45 -5.35
CA GLU A 187 -0.32 10.46 -4.11
C GLU A 187 -0.81 9.38 -3.16
N GLY A 188 0.04 9.00 -2.21
CA GLY A 188 -0.36 8.04 -1.19
C GLY A 188 0.74 7.75 -0.18
N HIS A 189 0.51 6.68 0.59
CA HIS A 189 1.41 6.25 1.64
C HIS A 189 1.63 4.75 1.62
N LEU A 190 2.83 4.38 2.07
CA LEU A 190 3.22 3.03 2.41
C LEU A 190 3.43 2.98 3.93
N CYS A 191 2.95 1.92 4.56
CA CYS A 191 3.19 1.64 5.98
C CYS A 191 3.79 0.24 6.11
N ILE A 192 4.81 0.10 6.96
CA ILE A 192 5.48 -1.16 7.27
C ILE A 192 5.38 -1.37 8.77
N GLU A 193 4.73 -2.44 9.18
CA GLU A 193 4.55 -2.84 10.57
C GLU A 193 5.15 -4.23 10.77
N ARG A 194 6.05 -4.37 11.75
CA ARG A 194 6.84 -5.58 12.01
C ARG A 194 6.61 -6.06 13.44
N TYR A 195 6.83 -7.36 13.66
CA TYR A 195 6.80 -7.99 14.98
C TYR A 195 5.45 -7.76 15.69
N LEU A 196 4.35 -7.91 14.94
CA LEU A 196 3.01 -7.53 15.40
C LEU A 196 2.50 -8.38 16.58
N HIS A 197 3.12 -9.53 16.86
CA HIS A 197 2.82 -10.36 18.03
C HIS A 197 3.75 -10.12 19.22
N ASP A 198 4.81 -9.34 19.05
CA ASP A 198 5.72 -9.04 20.14
C ASP A 198 5.04 -8.17 21.18
N ARG A 199 5.45 -8.32 22.45
CA ARG A 199 4.93 -7.49 23.54
C ARG A 199 5.16 -5.98 23.29
N ASN A 200 6.21 -5.65 22.55
CA ASN A 200 6.55 -4.29 22.14
C ASN A 200 6.93 -4.29 20.65
N PRO A 201 5.95 -4.22 19.74
CA PRO A 201 6.20 -4.22 18.29
C PRO A 201 7.12 -3.07 17.88
N ALA A 202 7.84 -3.26 16.77
CA ALA A 202 8.65 -2.18 16.22
C ALA A 202 7.75 -1.01 15.78
N PRO A 203 8.17 0.26 15.97
CA PRO A 203 7.43 1.40 15.46
C PRO A 203 7.16 1.27 13.95
N PRO A 204 5.94 1.60 13.49
CA PRO A 204 5.64 1.56 12.06
C PRO A 204 6.54 2.51 11.26
N VAL A 205 6.99 2.05 10.10
CA VAL A 205 7.77 2.87 9.16
C VAL A 205 6.84 3.39 8.07
N TYR A 206 6.78 4.72 7.93
CA TYR A 206 5.94 5.40 6.96
C TYR A 206 6.77 5.96 5.81
N LEU A 207 6.29 5.76 4.59
CA LEU A 207 6.81 6.39 3.39
C LEU A 207 5.65 7.05 2.66
N ASN A 208 5.84 8.23 2.12
CA ASN A 208 4.87 8.85 1.22
C ASN A 208 5.35 8.70 -0.22
N TRP A 209 4.44 8.55 -1.16
CA TRP A 209 4.77 8.61 -2.58
C TRP A 209 3.91 9.67 -3.26
N ILE A 210 4.51 10.36 -4.22
CA ILE A 210 3.82 11.33 -5.07
C ILE A 210 4.21 11.09 -6.51
N ASP A 211 3.23 11.22 -7.40
CA ASP A 211 3.41 11.22 -8.83
C ASP A 211 3.18 12.64 -9.34
N ILE A 212 4.25 13.30 -9.77
CA ILE A 212 4.15 14.64 -10.36
C ILE A 212 3.59 14.51 -11.77
N ARG A 213 2.59 15.36 -12.06
CA ARG A 213 1.82 15.36 -13.31
C ARG A 213 2.73 15.61 -14.52
N ASP A 214 2.34 15.03 -15.67
CA ASP A 214 3.01 15.30 -16.95
C ASP A 214 3.00 16.80 -17.30
N GLY A 215 4.00 17.23 -18.08
CA GLY A 215 4.23 18.63 -18.44
C GLY A 215 4.96 19.46 -17.37
N HIS A 216 5.11 18.96 -16.14
CA HIS A 216 5.92 19.61 -15.11
C HIS A 216 7.41 19.21 -15.23
N PRO A 217 8.39 20.12 -15.02
CA PRO A 217 9.82 19.79 -15.12
C PRO A 217 10.29 18.67 -14.17
N ALA A 218 9.59 18.51 -13.06
CA ALA A 218 9.85 17.47 -12.06
C ALA A 218 8.97 16.23 -12.22
N VAL A 219 8.39 15.98 -13.40
CA VAL A 219 7.49 14.84 -13.67
C VAL A 219 8.04 13.50 -13.19
N GLY A 220 7.15 12.61 -12.77
CA GLY A 220 7.46 11.24 -12.35
C GLY A 220 7.23 10.99 -10.86
N ARG A 221 7.54 9.77 -10.43
CA ARG A 221 7.32 9.27 -9.07
C ARG A 221 8.49 9.56 -8.16
N TYR A 222 8.15 10.00 -6.95
CA TYR A 222 9.08 10.15 -5.84
C TYR A 222 8.58 9.40 -4.61
N LEU A 223 9.51 8.80 -3.88
CA LEU A 223 9.32 8.31 -2.52
C LEU A 223 9.88 9.34 -1.55
N ILE A 224 9.15 9.61 -0.48
CA ILE A 224 9.47 10.57 0.57
C ILE A 224 9.52 9.82 1.89
N ALA A 225 10.70 9.77 2.50
CA ALA A 225 10.90 9.25 3.84
C ALA A 225 11.32 10.39 4.78
N VAL A 226 11.00 10.24 6.06
CA VAL A 226 11.59 11.06 7.12
C VAL A 226 12.40 10.11 7.99
N ASP A 227 13.70 10.30 8.03
CA ASP A 227 14.65 9.48 8.78
C ASP A 227 15.40 10.36 9.77
N ASP A 228 15.35 10.02 11.05
CA ASP A 228 15.79 10.85 12.18
C ASP A 228 15.26 12.31 12.09
N ASN A 229 16.04 13.19 11.46
CA ASN A 229 15.71 14.59 11.24
C ASN A 229 15.77 15.02 9.78
N ASP A 230 15.90 14.12 8.80
CA ASP A 230 16.04 14.45 7.39
C ASP A 230 14.83 13.97 6.57
N THR A 231 14.35 14.86 5.70
CA THR A 231 13.38 14.53 4.66
C THR A 231 14.17 14.08 3.44
N VAL A 232 14.03 12.81 3.09
CA VAL A 232 14.69 12.18 1.95
C VAL A 232 13.68 12.00 0.83
N VAL A 233 13.91 12.68 -0.29
CA VAL A 233 13.10 12.56 -1.50
C VAL A 233 13.90 11.85 -2.58
N THR A 234 13.39 10.72 -3.04
CA THR A 234 14.09 9.83 -3.97
C THR A 234 13.21 9.59 -5.20
N PRO A 235 13.68 9.89 -6.43
CA PRO A 235 13.07 9.36 -7.64
C PRO A 235 13.10 7.83 -7.63
N VAL A 236 11.97 7.18 -7.88
CA VAL A 236 11.90 5.72 -7.75
C VAL A 236 11.25 5.04 -8.94
N THR A 237 11.77 3.86 -9.26
CA THR A 237 11.11 2.87 -10.12
C THR A 237 10.30 1.89 -9.27
N GLU A 238 9.49 1.04 -9.89
CA GLU A 238 8.82 -0.07 -9.21
C GLU A 238 9.83 -0.98 -8.49
N ASP A 239 10.94 -1.34 -9.14
CA ASP A 239 11.99 -2.19 -8.56
C ASP A 239 12.66 -1.52 -7.35
N THR A 240 12.90 -0.20 -7.42
CA THR A 240 13.47 0.53 -6.28
C THR A 240 12.51 0.56 -5.09
N ILE A 241 11.20 0.66 -5.33
CA ILE A 241 10.18 0.57 -4.28
C ILE A 241 10.16 -0.85 -3.70
N ALA A 242 10.13 -1.87 -4.55
CA ALA A 242 10.12 -3.27 -4.14
C ALA A 242 11.32 -3.60 -3.23
N TRP A 243 12.52 -3.19 -3.65
CA TRP A 243 13.75 -3.37 -2.87
C TRP A 243 13.73 -2.57 -1.57
N GLY A 244 13.24 -1.32 -1.60
CA GLY A 244 13.11 -0.48 -0.41
C GLY A 244 12.16 -1.09 0.63
N LEU A 245 11.00 -1.61 0.19
CA LEU A 245 10.07 -2.34 1.03
C LEU A 245 10.72 -3.60 1.60
N HIS A 246 11.40 -4.38 0.75
CA HIS A 246 12.07 -5.61 1.16
C HIS A 246 13.10 -5.38 2.27
N ARG A 247 13.97 -4.38 2.12
CA ARG A 247 14.97 -4.01 3.12
C ARG A 247 14.36 -3.52 4.42
N ARG A 248 13.36 -2.64 4.35
CA ARG A 248 12.76 -2.00 5.54
C ARG A 248 11.84 -2.94 6.32
N ALA A 249 11.20 -3.87 5.63
CA ALA A 249 10.36 -4.89 6.23
C ALA A 249 11.15 -6.12 6.74
N GLU A 250 12.46 -6.19 6.47
CA GLU A 250 13.31 -7.33 6.82
C GLU A 250 12.74 -8.64 6.28
N LEU A 251 12.37 -8.66 4.99
CA LEU A 251 11.67 -9.81 4.40
C LEU A 251 12.51 -11.10 4.35
N ASP A 252 13.83 -11.00 4.48
CA ASP A 252 14.76 -12.14 4.57
C ASP A 252 14.92 -12.68 6.01
N ARG A 253 14.34 -12.01 7.02
CA ARG A 253 14.42 -12.42 8.42
C ARG A 253 13.09 -13.00 8.88
N LEU A 254 13.19 -14.12 9.59
CA LEU A 254 12.12 -14.80 10.32
C LEU A 254 12.16 -14.39 11.80
#